data_AF-A0A183H7D5-F1
#
_entry.id   AF-A0A183H7D5-F1
#
_cell.length_a   1.000
_cell.length_b   1.000
_cell.length_c   1.000
_cell.angle_alpha   90.00
_cell.angle_beta   90.00
_cell.angle_gamma   90.00
#
_symmetry.space_group_name_H-M   'P 1'
#
loop_
_entity.id
_entity.type
_entity.pdbx_description
1 polymer ?
#
loop_
_entity_poly.entity_id
_entity_poly.type
_entity_poly.pdbx_seq_one_letter_code
_entity_poly.pdbx_strand_id
1 'polypeptide(L)'
;PAHSSRIPIYGPVSGAIALRPPLQQFVEWSKEQICEWMAEIGFSVYVPDVERFVRSGRHLLNMTNQEYEKELLIRNPLHRKRLRCILTSISRGIKDSADRMDVHQVLMWLDDVGIPQYRESMAENMIDGQMLTLLTAQDLIEMRITSALHHATIARGVQFLRSVDFHSNRLEKRFNPDLIHKGACPGEVERWSHYCICEWLKAIDLAEFTPNLLCAGIHGALMVHEPTFTAETLAEVLQMPTHKTLLRRHLATHFNQLLGQEVISHKRAVLAQPLVVQMSPLLKIKASYNI
;
A
#
# COMPACT_ATOMS: atom_id res chain seq x y z
N PRO A 1 -8.03 21.57 33.74
CA PRO A 1 -8.58 20.21 33.92
C PRO A 1 -9.63 19.90 32.84
N ALA A 2 -9.20 19.24 31.76
CA ALA A 2 -10.09 18.58 30.80
C ALA A 2 -9.32 17.37 30.28
N HIS A 3 -9.91 16.19 30.47
CA HIS A 3 -9.28 14.89 30.34
C HIS A 3 -8.84 14.61 28.89
N SER A 4 -7.53 14.42 28.73
CA SER A 4 -6.95 13.69 27.60
C SER A 4 -7.38 12.23 27.72
N SER A 5 -8.30 11.80 26.84
CA SER A 5 -8.59 10.39 26.60
C SER A 5 -7.38 9.76 25.90
N ARG A 6 -6.47 9.23 26.72
CA ARG A 6 -5.37 8.37 26.26
C ARG A 6 -5.97 7.16 25.56
N ILE A 7 -5.70 7.04 24.27
CA ILE A 7 -5.90 5.81 23.50
C ILE A 7 -5.01 4.74 24.16
N PRO A 8 -5.51 3.54 24.50
CA PRO A 8 -4.69 2.52 25.11
C PRO A 8 -3.63 2.05 24.11
N ILE A 9 -2.37 2.16 24.51
CA ILE A 9 -1.24 1.52 23.83
C ILE A 9 -1.33 0.03 24.16
N TYR A 10 -1.91 -0.77 23.27
CA TYR A 10 -1.88 -2.22 23.40
C TYR A 10 -0.51 -2.74 22.94
N GLY A 11 0.43 -2.86 23.88
CA GLY A 11 1.48 -3.86 23.81
C GLY A 11 0.94 -5.23 24.24
N PRO A 12 1.56 -6.35 23.85
CA PRO A 12 1.00 -7.67 24.11
C PRO A 12 0.95 -7.95 25.61
N VAL A 13 -0.25 -8.27 26.09
CA VAL A 13 -0.49 -8.77 27.45
C VAL A 13 0.19 -10.13 27.58
N SER A 14 0.89 -10.38 28.68
CA SER A 14 1.40 -11.72 29.01
C SER A 14 0.25 -12.73 28.96
N GLY A 15 0.27 -13.67 28.02
CA GLY A 15 -0.86 -14.56 27.70
C GLY A 15 -1.50 -14.34 26.33
N ALA A 16 -1.07 -13.35 25.56
CA ALA A 16 -1.53 -13.16 24.18
C ALA A 16 -1.08 -14.31 23.27
N ILE A 17 -2.03 -14.89 22.53
CA ILE A 17 -1.73 -15.85 21.47
C ILE A 17 -0.83 -15.17 20.43
N ALA A 18 0.27 -15.83 20.08
CA ALA A 18 1.15 -15.34 19.03
C ALA A 18 0.40 -15.34 17.68
N LEU A 19 0.44 -14.21 16.94
CA LEU A 19 -0.17 -14.11 15.61
C LEU A 19 0.42 -15.13 14.61
N ARG A 20 1.72 -15.40 14.73
CA ARG A 20 2.48 -16.37 13.91
C ARG A 20 3.35 -17.25 14.82
N PRO A 21 2.78 -18.26 15.48
CA PRO A 21 3.53 -19.15 16.36
C PRO A 21 4.47 -20.06 15.55
N PRO A 22 5.46 -20.71 16.19
CA PRO A 22 6.24 -21.77 15.56
C PRO A 22 5.34 -22.90 15.04
N LEU A 23 5.69 -23.47 13.89
CA LEU A 23 4.91 -24.54 13.25
C LEU A 23 4.65 -25.71 14.20
N GLN A 24 5.66 -26.15 14.97
CA GLN A 24 5.53 -27.28 15.90
C GLN A 24 4.46 -27.01 16.96
N GLN A 25 4.30 -25.76 17.38
CA GLN A 25 3.27 -25.38 18.34
C GLN A 25 1.90 -25.31 17.67
N PHE A 26 1.80 -24.65 16.50
CA PHE A 26 0.51 -24.45 15.81
C PHE A 26 -0.19 -25.76 15.46
N VAL A 27 0.57 -26.76 15.00
CA VAL A 27 -0.01 -28.04 14.57
C VAL A 27 -0.68 -28.82 15.70
N GLU A 28 -0.25 -28.59 16.95
CA GLU A 28 -0.77 -29.21 18.16
C GLU A 28 -1.92 -28.42 18.79
N TRP A 29 -2.21 -27.22 18.28
CA TRP A 29 -3.27 -26.39 18.83
C TRP A 29 -4.63 -27.08 18.78
N SER A 30 -5.32 -27.01 19.92
CA SER A 30 -6.70 -27.44 20.04
C SER A 30 -7.62 -26.54 19.21
N LYS A 31 -8.85 -26.99 19.02
CA LYS A 31 -9.89 -26.20 18.36
C LYS A 31 -10.12 -24.86 19.07
N GLU A 32 -10.15 -24.86 20.41
CA GLU A 32 -10.38 -23.65 21.22
C GLU A 32 -9.27 -22.63 20.99
N GLN A 33 -8.01 -23.07 20.99
CA GLN A 33 -6.85 -22.22 20.69
C GLN A 33 -6.90 -21.66 19.26
N ILE A 34 -7.36 -22.45 18.30
CA ILE A 34 -7.54 -21.99 16.91
C ILE A 34 -8.65 -20.94 16.81
N CYS A 35 -9.76 -21.10 17.54
CA CYS A 35 -10.85 -20.11 17.57
C CYS A 35 -10.38 -18.78 18.17
N GLU A 36 -9.66 -18.82 19.30
CA GLU A 36 -9.07 -17.63 19.91
C GLU A 36 -8.06 -16.95 18.96
N TRP A 37 -7.20 -17.73 18.32
CA TRP A 37 -6.25 -17.21 17.33
C TRP A 37 -6.93 -16.58 16.12
N MET A 38 -7.97 -17.23 15.57
CA MET A 38 -8.75 -16.70 14.45
C MET A 38 -9.36 -15.34 14.79
N ALA A 39 -9.88 -15.18 16.01
CA ALA A 39 -10.37 -13.87 16.47
C ALA A 39 -9.24 -12.83 16.51
N GLU A 40 -8.08 -13.20 17.06
CA GLU A 40 -6.93 -12.30 17.22
C GLU A 40 -6.35 -11.83 15.87
N ILE A 41 -6.33 -12.70 14.84
CA ILE A 41 -5.88 -12.32 13.48
C ILE A 41 -6.96 -11.59 12.65
N GLY A 42 -8.11 -11.26 13.26
CA GLY A 42 -9.19 -10.47 12.66
C GLY A 42 -10.30 -11.28 11.98
N PHE A 43 -10.30 -12.61 12.09
CA PHE A 43 -11.28 -13.52 11.48
C PHE A 43 -12.44 -13.87 12.43
N SER A 44 -12.75 -13.01 13.41
CA SER A 44 -13.80 -13.26 14.43
C SER A 44 -15.15 -13.67 13.84
N VAL A 45 -15.54 -13.10 12.70
CA VAL A 45 -16.80 -13.42 12.00
C VAL A 45 -16.86 -14.88 11.53
N TYR A 46 -15.71 -15.52 11.29
CA TYR A 46 -15.61 -16.90 10.81
C TYR A 46 -15.42 -17.92 11.93
N VAL A 47 -15.23 -17.47 13.19
CA VAL A 47 -15.00 -18.35 14.34
C VAL A 47 -16.09 -19.41 14.53
N PRO A 48 -17.40 -19.12 14.38
CA PRO A 48 -18.43 -20.15 14.54
C PRO A 48 -18.27 -21.34 13.57
N ASP A 49 -17.93 -21.07 12.30
CA ASP A 49 -17.72 -22.13 11.31
C ASP A 49 -16.36 -22.82 11.52
N VAL A 50 -15.34 -22.09 11.96
CA VAL A 50 -14.05 -22.67 12.38
C VAL A 50 -14.25 -23.65 13.54
N GLU A 51 -15.00 -23.27 14.57
CA GLU A 51 -15.30 -24.13 15.73
C GLU A 51 -16.05 -25.41 15.30
N ARG A 52 -16.92 -25.29 14.30
CA ARG A 52 -17.70 -26.41 13.80
C ARG A 52 -16.88 -27.41 12.97
N PHE A 53 -15.99 -26.93 12.11
CA PHE A 53 -15.34 -27.75 11.08
C PHE A 53 -13.85 -28.01 11.33
N VAL A 54 -13.14 -27.14 12.05
CA VAL A 54 -11.71 -27.28 12.32
C VAL A 54 -11.47 -28.14 13.56
N ARG A 55 -10.56 -29.13 13.44
CA ARG A 55 -10.27 -30.10 14.50
C ARG A 55 -8.98 -29.79 15.27
N SER A 56 -8.01 -29.19 14.60
CA SER A 56 -6.70 -28.81 15.14
C SER A 56 -6.01 -27.84 14.19
N GLY A 57 -4.91 -27.22 14.64
CA GLY A 57 -4.10 -26.40 13.74
C GLY A 57 -3.49 -27.17 12.57
N ARG A 58 -3.18 -28.46 12.74
CA ARG A 58 -2.78 -29.35 11.62
C ARG A 58 -3.89 -29.47 10.57
N HIS A 59 -5.14 -29.59 10.99
CA HIS A 59 -6.27 -29.65 10.05
C HIS A 59 -6.36 -28.34 9.26
N LEU A 60 -6.35 -27.20 9.95
CA LEU A 60 -6.47 -25.88 9.31
C LEU A 60 -5.33 -25.58 8.33
N LEU A 61 -4.09 -25.97 8.66
CA LEU A 61 -2.92 -25.83 7.77
C LEU A 61 -3.09 -26.57 6.44
N ASN A 62 -3.77 -27.71 6.45
CA ASN A 62 -3.92 -28.58 5.28
C ASN A 62 -5.19 -28.32 4.47
N MET A 63 -6.12 -27.49 4.98
CA MET A 63 -7.33 -27.12 4.25
C MET A 63 -7.00 -26.41 2.94
N THR A 64 -7.80 -26.67 1.92
CA THR A 64 -7.77 -26.08 0.59
C THR A 64 -8.58 -24.78 0.53
N ASN A 65 -8.40 -23.98 -0.53
CA ASN A 65 -9.21 -22.79 -0.74
C ASN A 65 -10.70 -23.12 -0.92
N GLN A 66 -11.04 -24.30 -1.46
CA GLN A 66 -12.43 -24.73 -1.59
C GLN A 66 -13.05 -25.04 -0.23
N GLU A 67 -12.30 -25.65 0.69
CA GLU A 67 -12.76 -25.91 2.06
C GLU A 67 -12.90 -24.60 2.86
N TYR A 68 -12.00 -23.62 2.68
CA TYR A 68 -12.20 -22.27 3.27
C TYR A 68 -13.51 -21.62 2.81
N GLU A 69 -13.87 -21.78 1.54
CA GLU A 69 -15.09 -21.19 1.00
C GLU A 69 -16.35 -21.95 1.42
N LYS A 70 -16.32 -23.29 1.38
CA LYS A 70 -17.51 -24.13 1.61
C LYS A 70 -17.75 -24.49 3.06
N GLU A 71 -16.68 -24.78 3.81
CA GLU A 71 -16.79 -25.20 5.21
C GLU A 71 -16.72 -24.00 6.15
N LEU A 72 -15.73 -23.11 5.95
CA LEU A 72 -15.54 -21.94 6.81
C LEU A 72 -16.34 -20.71 6.37
N LEU A 73 -17.10 -20.83 5.27
CA LEU A 73 -17.93 -19.78 4.67
C LEU A 73 -17.16 -18.48 4.36
N ILE A 74 -15.84 -18.56 4.14
CA ILE A 74 -15.01 -17.42 3.76
C ILE A 74 -15.21 -17.14 2.27
N ARG A 75 -16.28 -16.42 1.93
CA ARG A 75 -16.64 -16.09 0.53
C ARG A 75 -15.76 -15.00 -0.10
N ASN A 76 -15.19 -14.11 0.70
CA ASN A 76 -14.30 -13.07 0.20
C ASN A 76 -12.95 -13.70 -0.21
N PRO A 77 -12.53 -13.59 -1.50
CA PRO A 77 -11.26 -14.16 -1.97
C PRO A 77 -10.03 -13.57 -1.25
N LEU A 78 -10.05 -12.29 -0.88
CA LEU A 78 -8.95 -11.64 -0.17
C LEU A 78 -8.82 -12.12 1.27
N HIS A 79 -9.92 -12.48 1.93
CA HIS A 79 -9.88 -13.10 3.25
C HIS A 79 -9.26 -14.49 3.19
N ARG A 80 -9.64 -15.30 2.17
CA ARG A 80 -9.01 -16.61 1.94
C ARG A 80 -7.52 -16.46 1.65
N LYS A 81 -7.15 -15.48 0.82
CA LYS A 81 -5.76 -15.17 0.47
C LYS A 81 -4.95 -14.77 1.71
N ARG A 82 -5.52 -13.91 2.57
CA ARG A 82 -4.92 -13.51 3.86
C ARG A 82 -4.70 -14.71 4.78
N LEU A 83 -5.72 -15.53 5.01
CA LEU A 83 -5.60 -16.71 5.88
C LEU A 83 -4.52 -17.67 5.35
N ARG A 84 -4.52 -17.93 4.04
CA ARG A 84 -3.49 -18.74 3.38
C ARG A 84 -2.09 -18.14 3.57
N CYS A 85 -1.95 -16.83 3.45
CA CYS A 85 -0.69 -16.13 3.63
C CYS A 85 -0.13 -16.34 5.05
N ILE A 86 -0.96 -16.11 6.06
CA ILE A 86 -0.60 -16.29 7.48
C ILE A 86 -0.19 -17.74 7.74
N LEU A 87 -0.98 -18.72 7.30
CA LEU A 87 -0.69 -20.14 7.46
C LEU A 87 0.59 -20.57 6.71
N THR A 88 0.86 -20.00 5.54
CA THR A 88 2.10 -20.23 4.80
C THR A 88 3.32 -19.68 5.54
N SER A 89 3.19 -18.51 6.16
CA SER A 89 4.24 -17.91 6.99
C SER A 89 4.54 -18.77 8.22
N ILE A 90 3.51 -19.26 8.91
CA ILE A 90 3.65 -20.21 10.03
C ILE A 90 4.36 -21.49 9.57
N SER A 91 3.93 -22.07 8.44
CA SER A 91 4.51 -23.30 7.87
C SER A 91 5.99 -23.15 7.51
N ARG A 92 6.38 -21.99 6.96
CA ARG A 92 7.78 -21.73 6.59
C ARG A 92 8.64 -21.31 7.78
N GLY A 93 8.06 -20.77 8.84
CA GLY A 93 8.79 -20.21 9.99
C GLY A 93 9.65 -18.99 9.63
N ILE A 94 9.41 -18.36 8.48
CA ILE A 94 10.15 -17.20 8.02
C ILE A 94 9.44 -15.93 8.52
N LYS A 95 10.18 -15.12 9.27
CA LYS A 95 9.74 -13.77 9.63
C LYS A 95 9.82 -12.87 8.41
N ASP A 96 8.74 -12.14 8.14
CA ASP A 96 8.71 -11.14 7.06
C ASP A 96 8.76 -9.74 7.68
N SER A 97 9.58 -8.84 7.11
CA SER A 97 9.58 -7.43 7.48
C SER A 97 8.20 -6.78 7.38
N ALA A 98 7.38 -7.25 6.44
CA ALA A 98 6.02 -6.78 6.21
C ALA A 98 5.08 -7.00 7.42
N ASP A 99 5.46 -7.87 8.35
CA ASP A 99 4.74 -8.12 9.61
C ASP A 99 4.70 -6.91 10.53
N ARG A 100 5.58 -5.93 10.31
CA ARG A 100 5.60 -4.68 11.08
C ARG A 100 4.34 -3.86 10.90
N MET A 101 3.69 -3.97 9.74
CA MET A 101 2.49 -3.21 9.41
C MET A 101 1.26 -4.09 9.53
N ASP A 102 0.51 -3.91 10.61
CA ASP A 102 -0.86 -4.42 10.73
C ASP A 102 -1.83 -3.66 9.80
N VAL A 103 -3.10 -4.07 9.79
CA VAL A 103 -4.15 -3.42 8.99
C VAL A 103 -4.25 -1.92 9.29
N HIS A 104 -4.23 -1.52 10.57
CA HIS A 104 -4.34 -0.11 10.95
C HIS A 104 -3.18 0.73 10.41
N GLN A 105 -1.95 0.22 10.49
CA GLN A 105 -0.78 0.89 9.92
C GLN A 105 -0.86 1.01 8.40
N VAL A 106 -1.42 0.01 7.70
CA VAL A 106 -1.71 0.13 6.26
C VAL A 106 -2.74 1.23 5.99
N LEU A 107 -3.79 1.35 6.80
CA LEU A 107 -4.79 2.42 6.64
C LEU A 107 -4.19 3.81 6.82
N MET A 108 -3.28 3.98 7.79
CA MET A 108 -2.55 5.23 8.01
C MET A 108 -1.58 5.52 6.86
N TRP A 109 -0.94 4.48 6.31
CA TRP A 109 -0.05 4.63 5.18
C TRP A 109 -0.79 5.10 3.91
N LEU A 110 -2.08 4.80 3.74
CA LEU A 110 -2.86 5.33 2.61
C LEU A 110 -2.95 6.85 2.58
N ASP A 111 -2.96 7.52 3.74
CA ASP A 111 -2.84 8.98 3.83
C ASP A 111 -1.48 9.46 3.34
N ASP A 112 -0.45 8.78 3.81
CA ASP A 112 0.93 9.10 3.55
C ASP A 112 1.27 8.98 2.05
N VAL A 113 0.62 8.08 1.31
CA VAL A 113 0.73 7.97 -0.15
C VAL A 113 -0.38 8.69 -0.94
N GLY A 114 -1.32 9.37 -0.27
CA GLY A 114 -2.29 10.25 -0.91
C GLY A 114 -3.50 9.54 -1.56
N ILE A 115 -3.87 8.35 -1.07
CA ILE A 115 -5.09 7.61 -1.46
C ILE A 115 -5.99 7.24 -0.26
N PRO A 116 -6.33 8.20 0.62
CA PRO A 116 -7.13 7.97 1.83
C PRO A 116 -8.54 7.42 1.58
N GLN A 117 -9.07 7.60 0.37
CA GLN A 117 -10.40 7.13 -0.03
C GLN A 117 -10.54 5.61 -0.05
N TYR A 118 -9.43 4.86 -0.05
CA TYR A 118 -9.46 3.39 -0.07
C TYR A 118 -9.40 2.74 1.31
N ARG A 119 -9.42 3.53 2.40
CA ARG A 119 -9.33 2.97 3.75
C ARG A 119 -10.41 1.95 4.07
N GLU A 120 -11.67 2.28 3.78
CA GLU A 120 -12.79 1.37 4.05
C GLU A 120 -12.62 0.06 3.28
N SER A 121 -12.33 0.13 1.98
CA SER A 121 -12.12 -1.07 1.16
C SER A 121 -10.91 -1.91 1.63
N MET A 122 -9.79 -1.29 2.00
CA MET A 122 -8.62 -2.03 2.52
C MET A 122 -8.89 -2.64 3.89
N ALA A 123 -9.66 -1.96 4.75
CA ALA A 123 -10.06 -2.46 6.06
C ALA A 123 -11.02 -3.64 5.94
N GLU A 124 -12.06 -3.51 5.12
CA GLU A 124 -13.05 -4.55 4.83
C GLU A 124 -12.40 -5.82 4.27
N ASN A 125 -11.32 -5.70 3.50
CA ASN A 125 -10.56 -6.82 2.95
C ASN A 125 -9.36 -7.26 3.81
N MET A 126 -9.20 -6.68 5.01
CA MET A 126 -8.14 -6.98 5.96
C MET A 126 -6.72 -6.91 5.36
N ILE A 127 -6.41 -5.85 4.60
CA ILE A 127 -5.11 -5.70 3.96
C ILE A 127 -4.08 -5.21 4.99
N ASP A 128 -3.12 -6.06 5.35
CA ASP A 128 -1.94 -5.72 6.14
C ASP A 128 -0.67 -5.68 5.28
N GLY A 129 0.49 -5.49 5.89
CA GLY A 129 1.77 -5.41 5.19
C GLY A 129 2.09 -6.65 4.34
N GLN A 130 1.84 -7.86 4.84
CA GLN A 130 2.04 -9.08 4.03
C GLN A 130 1.11 -9.07 2.82
N MET A 131 -0.18 -8.75 3.02
CA MET A 131 -1.12 -8.67 1.91
C MET A 131 -0.71 -7.64 0.87
N LEU A 132 -0.20 -6.46 1.27
CA LEU A 132 0.33 -5.45 0.33
C LEU A 132 1.39 -6.04 -0.61
N THR A 133 2.24 -6.96 -0.14
CA THR A 133 3.26 -7.59 -0.98
C THR A 133 2.71 -8.58 -2.01
N LEU A 134 1.48 -9.08 -1.78
CA LEU A 134 0.84 -10.13 -2.56
C LEU A 134 -0.30 -9.62 -3.44
N LEU A 135 -0.71 -8.36 -3.30
CA LEU A 135 -1.76 -7.77 -4.12
C LEU A 135 -1.39 -7.81 -5.60
N THR A 136 -2.32 -8.28 -6.40
CA THR A 136 -2.27 -8.30 -7.86
C THR A 136 -3.17 -7.19 -8.42
N ALA A 137 -3.02 -6.88 -9.70
CA ALA A 137 -3.94 -5.94 -10.37
C ALA A 137 -5.40 -6.41 -10.28
N GLN A 138 -5.64 -7.73 -10.33
CA GLN A 138 -6.98 -8.30 -10.20
C GLN A 138 -7.57 -8.07 -8.80
N ASP A 139 -6.76 -8.25 -7.74
CA ASP A 139 -7.19 -7.98 -6.36
C ASP A 139 -7.59 -6.50 -6.18
N LEU A 140 -6.80 -5.58 -6.75
CA LEU A 140 -7.10 -4.15 -6.70
C LEU A 140 -8.42 -3.83 -7.43
N ILE A 141 -8.70 -4.48 -8.56
CA ILE A 141 -9.96 -4.31 -9.30
C ILE A 141 -11.14 -4.86 -8.49
N GLU A 142 -10.98 -5.99 -7.80
CA GLU A 142 -12.01 -6.54 -6.90
C GLU A 142 -12.33 -5.60 -5.74
N MET A 143 -11.32 -4.88 -5.25
CA MET A 143 -11.46 -3.76 -4.30
C MET A 143 -11.95 -2.45 -4.95
N ARG A 144 -12.38 -2.49 -6.23
CA ARG A 144 -12.87 -1.34 -7.02
C ARG A 144 -11.83 -0.24 -7.25
N ILE A 145 -10.55 -0.54 -7.07
CA ILE A 145 -9.42 0.32 -7.41
C ILE A 145 -9.10 0.07 -8.88
N THR A 146 -9.62 0.90 -9.78
CA THR A 146 -9.48 0.70 -11.24
C THR A 146 -8.56 1.73 -11.91
N SER A 147 -8.15 2.77 -11.20
CA SER A 147 -7.21 3.78 -11.72
C SER A 147 -5.82 3.17 -11.90
N ALA A 148 -5.27 3.27 -13.11
CA ALA A 148 -3.90 2.83 -13.39
C ALA A 148 -2.88 3.63 -12.57
N LEU A 149 -3.14 4.92 -12.36
CA LEU A 149 -2.33 5.76 -11.49
C LEU A 149 -2.32 5.23 -10.05
N HIS A 150 -3.49 4.87 -9.49
CA HIS A 150 -3.54 4.34 -8.11
C HIS A 150 -2.92 2.94 -7.98
N HIS A 151 -2.98 2.10 -9.03
CA HIS A 151 -2.23 0.84 -9.05
C HIS A 151 -0.72 1.11 -8.96
N ALA A 152 -0.21 2.08 -9.74
CA ALA A 152 1.17 2.48 -9.68
C ALA A 152 1.54 3.13 -8.34
N THR A 153 0.65 3.95 -7.76
CA THR A 153 0.81 4.51 -6.41
C THR A 153 1.07 3.40 -5.40
N ILE A 154 0.19 2.39 -5.36
CA ILE A 154 0.33 1.27 -4.44
C ILE A 154 1.61 0.48 -4.73
N ALA A 155 1.87 0.14 -6.00
CA ALA A 155 3.04 -0.64 -6.39
C ALA A 155 4.37 0.03 -6.01
N ARG A 156 4.52 1.33 -6.30
CA ARG A 156 5.74 2.09 -5.97
C ARG A 156 5.84 2.42 -4.50
N GLY A 157 4.72 2.65 -3.81
CA GLY A 157 4.71 2.76 -2.36
C GLY A 157 5.15 1.46 -1.67
N VAL A 158 4.68 0.29 -2.13
CA VAL A 158 5.13 -1.02 -1.63
C VAL A 158 6.60 -1.30 -1.99
N GLN A 159 7.05 -0.89 -3.17
CA GLN A 159 8.47 -0.95 -3.54
C GLN A 159 9.34 -0.16 -2.55
N PHE A 160 8.92 1.05 -2.16
CA PHE A 160 9.61 1.82 -1.14
C PHE A 160 9.54 1.16 0.24
N LEU A 161 8.38 0.68 0.68
CA LEU A 161 8.26 -0.04 1.95
C LEU A 161 9.24 -1.23 2.01
N ARG A 162 9.37 -2.00 0.93
CA ARG A 162 10.36 -3.09 0.82
C ARG A 162 11.81 -2.59 0.97
N SER A 163 12.17 -1.45 0.37
CA SER A 163 13.54 -0.92 0.47
C SER A 163 13.91 -0.41 1.86
N VAL A 164 12.91 -0.21 2.73
CA VAL A 164 13.08 0.22 4.12
C VAL A 164 12.58 -0.81 5.13
N ASP A 165 12.51 -2.10 4.76
CA ASP A 165 12.08 -3.20 5.63
C ASP A 165 10.72 -2.95 6.33
N PHE A 166 9.78 -2.33 5.61
CA PHE A 166 8.44 -1.95 6.07
C PHE A 166 8.43 -1.02 7.30
N HIS A 167 9.52 -0.26 7.51
CA HIS A 167 9.54 0.84 8.47
C HIS A 167 8.77 2.05 7.91
N SER A 168 7.46 2.11 8.15
CA SER A 168 6.56 3.16 7.64
C SER A 168 6.97 4.59 8.05
N ASN A 169 7.63 4.74 9.20
CA ASN A 169 8.19 6.00 9.69
C ASN A 169 9.35 6.55 8.84
N ARG A 170 9.83 5.81 7.84
CA ARG A 170 10.87 6.25 6.90
C ARG A 170 10.31 7.10 5.76
N LEU A 171 8.99 7.17 5.61
CA LEU A 171 8.36 8.14 4.75
C LEU A 171 8.30 9.49 5.48
N GLU A 172 8.85 10.52 4.84
CA GLU A 172 8.93 11.87 5.38
C GLU A 172 7.56 12.52 5.40
N LYS A 173 7.14 12.98 6.58
CA LYS A 173 5.89 13.73 6.80
C LYS A 173 6.13 15.23 7.01
N ARG A 174 7.38 15.67 6.84
CA ARG A 174 7.79 17.06 6.94
C ARG A 174 8.62 17.40 5.73
N PHE A 175 8.21 18.44 5.02
CA PHE A 175 8.98 18.94 3.90
C PHE A 175 10.21 19.72 4.39
N ASN A 176 11.36 19.47 3.77
CA ASN A 176 12.58 20.23 4.00
C ASN A 176 12.79 21.21 2.83
N PRO A 177 12.57 22.53 3.00
CA PRO A 177 12.74 23.52 1.95
C PRO A 177 14.15 23.60 1.38
N ASP A 178 15.18 23.24 2.15
CA ASP A 178 16.58 23.28 1.71
C ASP A 178 16.83 22.35 0.51
N LEU A 179 15.98 21.34 0.31
CA LEU A 179 16.06 20.41 -0.82
C LEU A 179 15.81 21.09 -2.18
N ILE A 180 15.10 22.22 -2.22
CA ILE A 180 14.80 22.95 -3.46
C ILE A 180 16.09 23.46 -4.11
N HIS A 181 17.05 23.90 -3.30
CA HIS A 181 18.31 24.48 -3.76
C HIS A 181 19.46 23.48 -3.79
N LYS A 182 19.28 22.28 -3.21
CA LYS A 182 20.29 21.21 -3.16
C LYS A 182 20.63 20.62 -4.54
N GLY A 183 19.78 20.83 -5.53
CA GLY A 183 19.89 20.19 -6.86
C GLY A 183 19.23 18.81 -6.87
N ALA A 184 19.73 17.90 -7.72
CA ALA A 184 19.16 16.57 -7.87
C ALA A 184 19.29 15.74 -6.59
N CYS A 185 18.16 15.24 -6.07
CA CYS A 185 18.13 14.47 -4.83
C CYS A 185 17.09 13.33 -4.84
N PRO A 186 17.07 12.43 -5.85
CA PRO A 186 16.04 11.39 -5.96
C PRO A 186 15.93 10.47 -4.74
N GLY A 187 17.03 10.19 -4.02
CA GLY A 187 17.02 9.38 -2.80
C GLY A 187 16.40 10.04 -1.56
N GLU A 188 16.32 11.38 -1.54
CA GLU A 188 15.52 12.12 -0.55
C GLU A 188 14.06 12.17 -0.99
N VAL A 189 13.85 12.41 -2.29
CA VAL A 189 12.54 12.56 -2.90
C VAL A 189 11.74 11.28 -2.82
N GLU A 190 12.35 10.10 -2.99
CA GLU A 190 11.63 8.82 -2.88
C GLU A 190 10.92 8.63 -1.54
N ARG A 191 11.42 9.31 -0.49
CA ARG A 191 10.88 9.25 0.87
C ARG A 191 9.72 10.21 1.08
N TRP A 192 9.43 11.11 0.14
CA TRP A 192 8.40 12.12 0.34
C TRP A 192 7.02 11.49 0.41
N SER A 193 6.29 11.79 1.48
CA SER A 193 4.85 11.56 1.54
C SER A 193 4.12 12.47 0.56
N HIS A 194 2.83 12.16 0.33
CA HIS A 194 1.88 13.04 -0.33
C HIS A 194 1.90 14.47 0.25
N TYR A 195 2.00 14.60 1.57
CA TYR A 195 2.11 15.91 2.22
C TYR A 195 3.36 16.68 1.76
N CYS A 196 4.51 16.01 1.69
CA CYS A 196 5.74 16.64 1.20
C CYS A 196 5.63 17.07 -0.28
N ILE A 197 4.88 16.35 -1.12
CA ILE A 197 4.59 16.79 -2.50
C ILE A 197 3.79 18.10 -2.49
N CYS A 198 2.76 18.20 -1.65
CA CYS A 198 1.96 19.41 -1.53
C CYS A 198 2.79 20.61 -1.06
N GLU A 199 3.64 20.42 -0.05
CA GLU A 199 4.53 21.49 0.43
C GLU A 199 5.61 21.88 -0.59
N TRP A 200 6.15 20.91 -1.33
CA TRP A 200 7.07 21.19 -2.43
C TRP A 200 6.42 22.06 -3.51
N LEU A 201 5.19 21.73 -3.93
CA LEU A 201 4.46 22.55 -4.92
C LEU A 201 4.22 23.97 -4.42
N LYS A 202 3.88 24.15 -3.13
CA LYS A 202 3.75 25.50 -2.54
C LYS A 202 5.06 26.26 -2.59
N ALA A 203 6.17 25.59 -2.29
CA ALA A 203 7.49 26.21 -2.24
C ALA A 203 8.07 26.56 -3.62
N ILE A 204 7.49 26.03 -4.70
CA ILE A 204 7.80 26.43 -6.09
C ILE A 204 6.69 27.29 -6.72
N ASP A 205 5.90 28.00 -5.90
CA ASP A 205 4.85 28.93 -6.33
C ASP A 205 3.68 28.29 -7.11
N LEU A 206 3.36 27.02 -6.82
CA LEU A 206 2.24 26.28 -7.42
C LEU A 206 1.16 25.89 -6.39
N ALA A 207 1.06 26.65 -5.30
CA ALA A 207 0.14 26.39 -4.19
C ALA A 207 -1.32 26.24 -4.63
N GLU A 208 -1.76 27.03 -5.62
CA GLU A 208 -3.14 27.05 -6.13
C GLU A 208 -3.59 25.71 -6.74
N PHE A 209 -2.65 24.86 -7.17
CA PHE A 209 -2.95 23.55 -7.77
C PHE A 209 -2.99 22.41 -6.75
N THR A 210 -2.52 22.62 -5.52
CA THR A 210 -2.43 21.56 -4.50
C THR A 210 -3.77 20.90 -4.13
N PRO A 211 -4.94 21.58 -4.15
CA PRO A 211 -6.22 20.91 -3.92
C PRO A 211 -6.51 19.78 -4.93
N ASN A 212 -5.97 19.86 -6.15
CA ASN A 212 -6.15 18.83 -7.18
C ASN A 212 -5.34 17.55 -6.92
N LEU A 213 -4.40 17.57 -5.95
CA LEU A 213 -3.69 16.36 -5.52
C LEU A 213 -4.48 15.52 -4.52
N LEU A 214 -5.56 16.06 -3.94
CA LEU A 214 -6.35 15.33 -2.95
C LEU A 214 -6.84 14.01 -3.56
N CYS A 215 -6.54 12.90 -2.89
CA CYS A 215 -6.92 11.55 -3.33
C CYS A 215 -6.29 11.11 -4.66
N ALA A 216 -5.30 11.82 -5.21
CA ALA A 216 -4.67 11.50 -6.49
C ALA A 216 -3.55 10.45 -6.40
N GLY A 217 -3.06 10.15 -5.20
CA GLY A 217 -2.03 9.13 -4.99
C GLY A 217 -0.62 9.53 -5.42
N ILE A 218 -0.25 10.80 -5.28
CA ILE A 218 1.09 11.29 -5.66
C ILE A 218 1.98 11.34 -4.43
N HIS A 219 3.07 10.58 -4.47
CA HIS A 219 4.15 10.56 -3.47
C HIS A 219 5.52 10.40 -4.15
N GLY A 220 6.56 10.56 -3.35
CA GLY A 220 7.96 10.56 -3.79
C GLY A 220 8.39 9.32 -4.57
N ALA A 221 8.12 8.13 -4.02
CA ALA A 221 8.48 6.88 -4.66
C ALA A 221 7.78 6.68 -6.02
N LEU A 222 6.55 7.18 -6.21
CA LEU A 222 5.90 7.20 -7.53
C LEU A 222 6.68 8.10 -8.50
N MET A 223 7.00 9.33 -8.09
CA MET A 223 7.74 10.28 -8.93
C MET A 223 9.10 9.73 -9.38
N VAL A 224 9.82 9.06 -8.48
CA VAL A 224 11.16 8.50 -8.76
C VAL A 224 11.08 7.21 -9.57
N HIS A 225 10.28 6.24 -9.12
CA HIS A 225 10.40 4.85 -9.58
C HIS A 225 9.41 4.44 -10.67
N GLU A 226 8.36 5.23 -10.96
CA GLU A 226 7.44 4.93 -12.06
C GLU A 226 7.92 5.57 -13.38
N PRO A 227 8.48 4.81 -14.33
CA PRO A 227 9.07 5.38 -15.54
C PRO A 227 8.05 6.08 -16.45
N THR A 228 6.77 5.71 -16.36
CA THR A 228 5.70 6.32 -17.16
C THR A 228 5.06 7.55 -16.50
N PHE A 229 5.40 7.85 -15.24
CA PHE A 229 4.97 9.06 -14.54
C PHE A 229 5.98 10.19 -14.76
N THR A 230 5.55 11.25 -15.43
CA THR A 230 6.42 12.38 -15.81
C THR A 230 5.88 13.72 -15.29
N ALA A 231 6.63 14.80 -15.51
CA ALA A 231 6.13 16.15 -15.25
C ALA A 231 4.82 16.47 -16.00
N GLU A 232 4.62 15.88 -17.19
CA GLU A 232 3.39 16.04 -17.95
C GLU A 232 2.22 15.30 -17.28
N THR A 233 2.45 14.08 -16.80
CA THR A 233 1.46 13.35 -15.98
C THR A 233 1.10 14.14 -14.72
N LEU A 234 2.09 14.71 -14.03
CA LEU A 234 1.83 15.54 -12.85
C LEU A 234 1.03 16.81 -13.21
N ALA A 235 1.32 17.45 -14.35
CA ALA A 235 0.54 18.59 -14.82
C ALA A 235 -0.92 18.22 -15.12
N GLU A 236 -1.17 17.03 -15.69
CA GLU A 236 -2.53 16.50 -15.89
C GLU A 236 -3.24 16.26 -14.56
N VAL A 237 -2.57 15.65 -13.57
CA VAL A 237 -3.12 15.43 -12.23
C VAL A 237 -3.47 16.76 -11.56
N LEU A 238 -2.60 17.76 -11.69
CA LEU A 238 -2.81 19.12 -11.17
C LEU A 238 -3.88 19.89 -11.96
N GLN A 239 -4.46 19.29 -13.01
CA GLN A 239 -5.45 19.90 -13.90
C GLN A 239 -4.96 21.21 -14.53
N MET A 240 -3.65 21.33 -14.77
CA MET A 240 -3.09 22.50 -15.46
C MET A 240 -3.54 22.48 -16.92
N PRO A 241 -4.18 23.54 -17.46
CA PRO A 241 -4.58 23.55 -18.87
C PRO A 241 -3.37 23.43 -19.81
N THR A 242 -3.51 22.73 -20.94
CA THR A 242 -2.42 22.52 -21.92
C THR A 242 -1.89 23.83 -22.51
N HIS A 243 -2.74 24.85 -22.64
CA HIS A 243 -2.36 26.17 -23.14
C HIS A 243 -1.56 27.02 -22.13
N LYS A 244 -1.52 26.64 -20.84
CA LYS A 244 -0.71 27.33 -19.81
C LYS A 244 0.75 26.86 -19.85
N THR A 245 1.40 27.09 -20.98
CA THR A 245 2.74 26.57 -21.30
C THR A 245 3.83 27.03 -20.34
N LEU A 246 3.74 28.26 -19.83
CA LEU A 246 4.70 28.80 -18.85
C LEU A 246 4.66 28.04 -17.52
N LEU A 247 3.45 27.78 -16.99
CA LEU A 247 3.27 27.02 -15.74
C LEU A 247 3.72 25.57 -15.88
N ARG A 248 3.37 24.93 -17.00
CA ARG A 248 3.80 23.56 -17.30
C ARG A 248 5.32 23.45 -17.44
N ARG A 249 5.96 24.42 -18.09
CA ARG A 249 7.43 24.51 -18.19
C ARG A 249 8.07 24.74 -16.83
N HIS A 250 7.48 25.59 -15.99
CA HIS A 250 7.93 25.84 -14.61
C HIS A 250 7.91 24.54 -13.79
N LEU A 251 6.78 23.84 -13.76
CA LEU A 251 6.64 22.54 -13.11
C LEU A 251 7.67 21.53 -13.64
N ALA A 252 7.80 21.40 -14.96
CA ALA A 252 8.73 20.46 -15.57
C ALA A 252 10.19 20.76 -15.23
N THR A 253 10.56 22.04 -15.13
CA THR A 253 11.92 22.45 -14.74
C THR A 253 12.23 22.01 -13.32
N HIS A 254 11.34 22.31 -12.36
CA HIS A 254 11.53 21.90 -10.97
C HIS A 254 11.46 20.38 -10.78
N PHE A 255 10.54 19.69 -11.47
CA PHE A 255 10.46 18.23 -11.44
C PHE A 255 11.75 17.58 -11.94
N ASN A 256 12.29 18.05 -13.08
CA ASN A 256 13.53 17.51 -13.65
C ASN A 256 14.75 17.80 -12.78
N GLN A 257 14.82 19.02 -12.22
CA GLN A 257 15.89 19.40 -11.28
C GLN A 257 15.89 18.50 -10.05
N LEU A 258 14.70 18.23 -9.51
CA LEU A 258 14.52 17.42 -8.30
C LEU A 258 14.95 15.96 -8.49
N LEU A 259 14.53 15.34 -9.60
CA LEU A 259 14.81 13.93 -9.88
C LEU A 259 16.20 13.67 -10.49
N GLY A 260 16.78 14.67 -11.14
CA GLY A 260 18.09 14.58 -11.76
C GLY A 260 18.11 13.84 -13.11
N GLN A 261 19.22 14.02 -13.83
CA GLN A 261 19.32 13.59 -15.22
C GLN A 261 19.22 12.08 -15.42
N GLU A 262 19.69 11.27 -14.47
CA GLU A 262 19.63 9.80 -14.56
C GLU A 262 18.18 9.30 -14.61
N VAL A 263 17.37 9.70 -13.62
CA VAL A 263 15.96 9.33 -13.52
C VAL A 263 15.18 9.85 -14.74
N ILE A 264 15.44 11.09 -15.15
CA ILE A 264 14.76 11.69 -16.30
C ILE A 264 15.15 11.00 -17.62
N SER A 265 16.41 10.65 -17.83
CA SER A 265 16.86 9.89 -19.01
C SER A 265 16.22 8.50 -19.04
N HIS A 266 16.13 7.82 -17.90
CA HIS A 266 15.49 6.51 -17.80
C HIS A 266 14.00 6.58 -18.19
N LYS A 267 13.25 7.57 -17.67
CA LYS A 267 11.84 7.81 -18.04
C LYS A 267 11.68 8.00 -19.55
N ARG A 268 12.54 8.83 -20.17
CA ARG A 268 12.53 9.04 -21.64
C ARG A 268 12.83 7.76 -22.41
N ALA A 269 13.81 6.98 -21.97
CA ALA A 269 14.19 5.73 -22.63
C ALA A 269 13.06 4.69 -22.59
N VAL A 270 12.33 4.58 -21.48
CA VAL A 270 11.18 3.69 -21.35
C VAL A 270 10.01 4.15 -22.24
N LEU A 271 9.69 5.45 -22.23
CA LEU A 271 8.61 6.00 -23.06
C LEU A 271 8.91 5.95 -24.58
N ALA A 272 10.18 5.81 -24.98
CA ALA A 272 10.56 5.62 -26.37
C ALA A 272 10.35 4.18 -26.87
N GLN A 273 10.08 3.22 -25.98
CA GLN A 273 9.84 1.82 -26.36
C GLN A 273 8.45 1.67 -27.02
N PRO A 274 8.32 0.79 -28.03
CA PRO A 274 7.03 0.47 -28.61
C PRO A 274 6.05 -0.04 -27.56
N LEU A 275 4.76 0.28 -27.71
CA LEU A 275 3.64 -0.17 -26.84
C LEU A 275 3.64 0.38 -25.41
N VAL A 276 4.65 1.14 -24.99
CA VAL A 276 4.62 1.85 -23.70
C VAL A 276 3.78 3.11 -23.85
N VAL A 277 2.76 3.24 -23.01
CA VAL A 277 1.89 4.42 -22.96
C VAL A 277 2.24 5.24 -21.73
N GLN A 278 2.34 6.56 -21.89
CA GLN A 278 2.52 7.46 -20.77
C GLN A 278 1.34 7.35 -19.79
N MET A 279 1.64 7.40 -18.50
CA MET A 279 0.61 7.40 -17.47
C MET A 279 -0.26 8.65 -17.56
N SER A 280 -1.57 8.45 -17.39
CA SER A 280 -2.56 9.52 -17.29
C SER A 280 -3.50 9.23 -16.11
N PRO A 281 -3.96 10.25 -15.35
CA PRO A 281 -4.93 10.08 -14.27
C PRO A 281 -6.27 9.50 -14.71
N LEU A 282 -6.59 9.58 -16.02
CA LEU A 282 -7.84 9.05 -16.57
C LEU A 282 -7.73 7.58 -16.99
N LEU A 283 -6.53 7.02 -17.03
CA LEU A 283 -6.31 5.65 -17.46
C LEU A 283 -6.90 4.67 -16.44
N LYS A 284 -7.75 3.76 -16.93
CA LYS A 284 -8.37 2.69 -16.12
C LYS A 284 -7.87 1.33 -16.54
N ILE A 285 -7.56 0.49 -15.56
CA ILE A 285 -7.28 -0.93 -15.73
C ILE A 285 -8.62 -1.67 -15.69
N LYS A 286 -8.82 -2.56 -16.67
CA LYS A 286 -10.00 -3.42 -16.78
C LYS A 286 -9.60 -4.83 -16.36
N ALA A 287 -10.56 -5.56 -15.79
CA ALA A 287 -10.38 -6.99 -15.54
C ALA A 287 -10.11 -7.70 -16.87
N SER A 288 -9.02 -8.46 -16.94
CA SER A 288 -8.83 -9.44 -18.00
C SER A 288 -9.57 -10.70 -17.58
N TYR A 289 -10.80 -10.86 -18.07
CA TYR A 289 -11.43 -12.17 -18.04
C TYR A 289 -10.69 -13.02 -19.07
N ASN A 290 -9.86 -13.94 -18.62
CA ASN A 290 -9.39 -15.01 -19.49
C ASN A 290 -10.65 -15.79 -19.91
N ILE A 291 -10.97 -15.72 -21.20
CA ILE A 291 -12.01 -16.52 -21.87
C ILE A 291 -11.52 -17.97 -21.96
#